data_AF-A0A1A8QQ29-F1
#
_entry.id   AF-A0A1A8QQ29-F1
#
_cell.length_a   1.000
_cell.length_b   1.000
_cell.length_c   1.000
_cell.angle_alpha   90.00
_cell.angle_beta   90.00
_cell.angle_gamma   90.00
#
_symmetry.space_group_name_H-M   'P 1'
#
loop_
_entity.id
_entity.type
_entity.pdbx_description
1 polymer ?
#
loop_
_entity_poly.entity_id
_entity_poly.type
_entity_poly.pdbx_seq_one_letter_code
_entity_poly.pdbx_strand_id
1 'polypeptide(L)'
;MAFQCQRDSYMKELVTSVVSCCPAGLKQEVNGKKETLKGFNVKLRDTILFPEGGGQPDDHGLIGEVPVLRVTRQGSDALHFVASPVEVGQEVLVKVDWERRFDHMQQHSGQHLITALADVMFGYKTTSWDLGRQRSTIELDTNSIKPAQLQELEDVVNEKIRAHISVNVQLLSIDDPAVEKVRSRGLPDDHAGPIRIIDIEGVDANMCCGTHVSNLSHLQVIKLLGIEKGKKNKTNLIFLAGNRVLKYAEKSYSTERSLVSLLKTGPDEHVEAVEKLQKSVKLLQKTNLSLLRDVAILTAQNFKNDPQRGNFFSFHK
;
A
#
# COMPACT_ATOMS: atom_id res chain seq x y z
N MET A 1 -16.53 17.69 -14.52
CA MET A 1 -15.42 17.94 -15.48
C MET A 1 -14.17 17.19 -15.02
N ALA A 2 -13.43 16.54 -15.92
CA ALA A 2 -12.18 15.85 -15.57
C ALA A 2 -11.02 16.86 -15.51
N PHE A 3 -10.15 16.75 -14.50
CA PHE A 3 -8.93 17.56 -14.37
C PHE A 3 -7.86 17.13 -15.36
N GLN A 4 -6.88 18.00 -15.64
CA GLN A 4 -5.79 17.68 -16.55
C GLN A 4 -5.04 16.39 -16.16
N CYS A 5 -4.82 16.11 -14.87
CA CYS A 5 -4.22 14.84 -14.41
C CYS A 5 -5.01 13.58 -14.77
N GLN A 6 -6.33 13.70 -14.96
CA GLN A 6 -7.21 12.60 -15.32
C GLN A 6 -7.27 12.40 -16.84
N ARG A 7 -7.02 13.46 -17.62
CA ARG A 7 -6.92 13.42 -19.08
C ARG A 7 -5.55 12.89 -19.52
N ASP A 8 -4.49 13.37 -18.88
CA ASP A 8 -3.11 12.93 -19.08
C ASP A 8 -2.43 12.70 -17.72
N SER A 9 -2.36 11.43 -17.32
CA SER A 9 -1.74 11.03 -16.06
C SER A 9 -0.21 11.11 -16.06
N TYR A 10 0.41 11.24 -17.23
CA TYR A 10 1.87 11.35 -17.40
C TYR A 10 2.37 12.79 -17.43
N MET A 11 1.48 13.77 -17.55
CA MET A 11 1.82 15.18 -17.45
C MET A 11 2.45 15.50 -16.08
N LYS A 12 3.71 15.94 -16.10
CA LYS A 12 4.49 16.24 -14.89
C LYS A 12 4.46 17.71 -14.50
N GLU A 13 4.25 18.58 -15.48
CA GLU A 13 4.23 20.02 -15.31
C GLU A 13 3.05 20.64 -16.08
N LEU A 14 2.41 21.66 -15.52
CA LEU A 14 1.32 22.41 -16.16
C LEU A 14 1.40 23.89 -15.79
N VAL A 15 1.34 24.77 -16.79
CA VAL A 15 1.14 26.20 -16.59
C VAL A 15 -0.37 26.48 -16.48
N THR A 16 -0.79 27.16 -15.41
CA THR A 16 -2.21 27.44 -15.11
C THR A 16 -2.35 28.74 -14.32
N SER A 17 -3.56 29.29 -14.20
CA SER A 17 -3.81 30.53 -13.45
C SER A 17 -4.42 30.27 -12.07
N VAL A 18 -4.01 31.02 -11.07
CA VAL A 18 -4.62 31.01 -9.73
C VAL A 18 -5.98 31.69 -9.77
N VAL A 19 -7.03 30.97 -9.40
CA VAL A 19 -8.42 31.47 -9.40
C VAL A 19 -8.79 32.08 -8.04
N SER A 20 -8.34 31.45 -6.95
CA SER A 20 -8.55 31.98 -5.60
C SER A 20 -7.50 31.44 -4.63
N CYS A 21 -7.16 32.23 -3.62
CA CYS A 21 -6.29 31.83 -2.51
C CYS A 21 -6.90 32.35 -1.21
N CYS A 22 -7.47 31.46 -0.40
CA CYS A 22 -8.21 31.82 0.81
C CYS A 22 -7.56 31.19 2.05
N PRO A 23 -7.44 31.90 3.18
CA PRO A 23 -6.97 31.30 4.44
C PRO A 23 -7.78 30.05 4.81
N ALA A 24 -7.08 29.00 5.24
CA ALA A 24 -7.66 27.70 5.57
C ALA A 24 -6.88 27.02 6.70
N GLY A 25 -7.48 25.96 7.26
CA GLY A 25 -6.84 25.09 8.24
C GLY A 25 -6.86 23.64 7.78
N LEU A 26 -5.70 22.98 7.75
CA LEU A 26 -5.58 21.54 7.49
C LEU A 26 -5.51 20.79 8.82
N LYS A 27 -6.47 19.90 9.06
CA LYS A 27 -6.45 19.01 10.21
C LYS A 27 -5.51 17.84 9.93
N GLN A 28 -4.55 17.64 10.82
CA GLN A 28 -3.59 16.54 10.73
C GLN A 28 -3.45 15.84 12.08
N GLU A 29 -3.09 14.57 12.03
CA GLU A 29 -2.79 13.78 13.22
C GLU A 29 -1.29 13.52 13.28
N VAL A 30 -0.63 14.11 14.28
CA VAL A 30 0.81 13.97 14.50
C VAL A 30 1.00 13.31 15.85
N ASN A 31 1.59 12.12 15.89
CA ASN A 31 1.81 11.33 17.10
C ASN A 31 0.55 11.14 17.97
N GLY A 32 -0.61 10.95 17.34
CA GLY A 32 -1.90 10.75 18.02
C GLY A 32 -2.55 12.04 18.54
N LYS A 33 -1.97 13.22 18.31
CA LYS A 33 -2.58 14.52 18.61
C LYS A 33 -3.14 15.16 17.35
N LYS A 34 -4.38 15.66 17.44
CA LYS A 34 -5.02 16.42 16.37
C LYS A 34 -4.53 17.86 16.41
N GLU A 35 -3.87 18.29 15.35
CA GLU A 35 -3.40 19.66 15.17
C GLU A 35 -4.05 20.27 13.92
N THR A 36 -4.22 21.58 13.92
CA THR A 36 -4.69 22.31 12.73
C THR A 36 -3.56 23.20 12.23
N LEU A 37 -3.00 22.83 11.09
CA LEU A 37 -2.01 23.64 10.40
C LEU A 37 -2.72 24.80 9.71
N LYS A 38 -2.32 26.03 10.02
CA LYS A 38 -2.83 27.23 9.33
C LYS A 38 -2.12 27.39 7.99
N GLY A 39 -2.87 27.72 6.95
CA GLY A 39 -2.36 27.90 5.60
C GLY A 39 -3.42 28.48 4.69
N PHE A 40 -3.42 28.09 3.42
CA PHE A 40 -4.32 28.61 2.39
C PHE A 40 -4.82 27.48 1.51
N ASN A 41 -6.09 27.55 1.12
CA ASN A 41 -6.64 26.75 0.03
C ASN A 41 -6.53 27.55 -1.27
N VAL A 42 -5.80 26.99 -2.23
CA VAL A 42 -5.60 27.56 -3.56
C VAL A 42 -6.44 26.78 -4.57
N LYS A 43 -7.27 27.50 -5.31
CA LYS A 43 -8.00 26.96 -6.47
C LYS A 43 -7.27 27.41 -7.74
N LEU A 44 -6.99 26.46 -8.61
CA LEU A 44 -6.40 26.69 -9.93
C LEU A 44 -7.47 26.55 -11.02
N ARG A 45 -7.23 27.13 -12.19
CA ARG A 45 -8.14 27.01 -13.34
C ARG A 45 -8.27 25.57 -13.83
N ASP A 46 -7.15 24.87 -13.90
CA ASP A 46 -7.02 23.42 -14.07
C ASP A 46 -5.79 22.95 -13.28
N THR A 47 -5.69 21.66 -13.00
CA THR A 47 -4.59 21.10 -12.19
C THR A 47 -4.12 19.74 -12.69
N ILE A 48 -2.81 19.51 -12.56
CA ILE A 48 -2.21 18.18 -12.72
C ILE A 48 -2.00 17.48 -11.38
N LEU A 49 -2.42 18.03 -10.24
CA LEU A 49 -2.37 17.34 -8.95
C LEU A 49 -3.71 16.65 -8.73
N PHE A 50 -3.73 15.33 -8.63
CA PHE A 50 -4.96 14.57 -8.45
C PHE A 50 -5.54 14.86 -7.06
N PRO A 51 -6.77 15.39 -6.95
CA PRO A 51 -7.46 15.38 -5.68
C PRO A 51 -7.83 13.94 -5.36
N GLU A 52 -7.71 13.55 -4.10
CA GLU A 52 -8.08 12.21 -3.65
C GLU A 52 -9.44 11.73 -4.22
N GLY A 53 -9.56 10.44 -4.48
CA GLY A 53 -10.79 9.88 -5.05
C GLY A 53 -10.67 8.41 -5.45
N GLY A 54 -11.80 7.69 -5.36
CA GLY A 54 -11.88 6.30 -5.81
C GLY A 54 -10.96 5.34 -5.06
N GLY A 55 -10.52 5.69 -3.84
CA GLY A 55 -9.54 4.91 -3.05
C GLY A 55 -8.08 5.30 -3.28
N GLN A 56 -7.79 6.17 -4.25
CA GLN A 56 -6.45 6.70 -4.51
C GLN A 56 -6.22 7.98 -3.67
N PRO A 57 -5.11 8.06 -2.90
CA PRO A 57 -4.69 9.26 -2.20
C PRO A 57 -4.34 10.40 -3.16
N ASP A 58 -4.38 11.62 -2.64
CA ASP A 58 -4.00 12.80 -3.39
C ASP A 58 -2.52 12.84 -3.76
N ASP A 59 -2.22 13.58 -4.82
CA ASP A 59 -0.84 13.90 -5.18
C ASP A 59 -0.29 15.05 -4.35
N HIS A 60 1.03 15.05 -4.24
CA HIS A 60 1.79 16.20 -3.76
C HIS A 60 2.53 16.83 -4.94
N GLY A 61 3.09 18.01 -4.70
CA GLY A 61 3.81 18.74 -5.72
C GLY A 61 4.09 20.17 -5.30
N LEU A 62 4.29 21.02 -6.30
CA LEU A 62 4.55 22.45 -6.14
C LEU A 62 3.55 23.26 -6.97
N ILE A 63 3.18 24.44 -6.46
CA ILE A 63 2.55 25.53 -7.23
C ILE A 63 3.55 26.68 -7.22
N GLY A 64 4.19 26.96 -8.36
CA GLY A 64 5.40 27.76 -8.39
C GLY A 64 6.47 27.10 -7.52
N GLU A 65 6.95 27.82 -6.51
CA GLU A 65 7.91 27.32 -5.52
C GLU A 65 7.24 26.86 -4.21
N VAL A 66 5.91 26.90 -4.11
CA VAL A 66 5.18 26.62 -2.87
C VAL A 66 4.78 25.14 -2.81
N PRO A 67 5.20 24.37 -1.78
CA PRO A 67 4.78 22.98 -1.62
C PRO A 67 3.30 22.81 -1.33
N VAL A 68 2.67 21.90 -2.07
CA VAL A 68 1.30 21.46 -1.85
C VAL A 68 1.30 20.29 -0.88
N LEU A 69 0.62 20.46 0.25
CA LEU A 69 0.59 19.48 1.34
C LEU A 69 -0.62 18.56 1.27
N ARG A 70 -1.69 19.00 0.61
CA ARG A 70 -2.92 18.23 0.43
C ARG A 70 -3.70 18.74 -0.77
N VAL A 71 -4.30 17.84 -1.55
CA VAL A 71 -5.29 18.19 -2.57
C VAL A 71 -6.62 17.49 -2.29
N THR A 72 -7.67 18.28 -2.08
CA THR A 72 -9.02 17.76 -1.80
C THR A 72 -9.98 18.14 -2.91
N ARG A 73 -10.98 17.27 -3.15
CA ARG A 73 -12.07 17.56 -4.07
C ARG A 73 -13.17 18.31 -3.32
N GLN A 74 -13.61 19.45 -3.86
CA GLN A 74 -14.79 20.17 -3.39
C GLN A 74 -15.72 20.40 -4.58
N GLY A 75 -16.76 19.57 -4.70
CA GLY A 75 -17.62 19.56 -5.88
C GLY A 75 -16.83 19.26 -7.16
N SER A 76 -16.89 20.18 -8.13
CA SER A 76 -16.12 20.12 -9.38
C SER A 76 -14.67 20.62 -9.25
N ASP A 77 -14.31 21.20 -8.11
CA ASP A 77 -13.04 21.88 -7.92
C ASP A 77 -12.01 21.02 -7.18
N ALA A 78 -10.73 21.29 -7.44
CA ALA A 78 -9.61 20.80 -6.67
C ALA A 78 -9.03 21.93 -5.81
N LEU A 79 -9.01 21.73 -4.50
CA LEU A 79 -8.43 22.66 -3.54
C LEU A 79 -7.05 22.17 -3.13
N HIS A 80 -6.05 23.03 -3.29
CA HIS A 80 -4.67 22.75 -2.96
C HIS A 80 -4.32 23.47 -1.65
N PHE A 81 -4.06 22.72 -0.59
CA PHE A 81 -3.64 23.29 0.68
C PHE A 81 -2.13 23.55 0.66
N VAL A 82 -1.75 24.81 0.91
CA VAL A 82 -0.36 25.29 0.93
C VAL A 82 -0.09 26.10 2.20
N ALA A 83 1.16 26.15 2.65
CA ALA A 83 1.56 26.89 3.85
C ALA A 83 1.68 28.41 3.62
N SER A 84 1.95 28.83 2.38
CA SER A 84 2.16 30.22 1.99
C SER A 84 1.15 30.64 0.93
N PRO A 85 0.67 31.91 0.94
CA PRO A 85 -0.31 32.36 -0.04
C PRO A 85 0.31 32.43 -1.43
N VAL A 86 -0.53 32.28 -2.44
CA VAL A 86 -0.18 32.45 -3.86
C VAL A 86 -1.05 33.57 -4.44
N GLU A 87 -0.47 34.44 -5.26
CA GLU A 87 -1.16 35.62 -5.78
C GLU A 87 -2.32 35.22 -6.71
N VAL A 88 -3.50 35.78 -6.48
CA VAL A 88 -4.70 35.51 -7.30
C VAL A 88 -4.56 36.18 -8.66
N GLY A 89 -4.89 35.46 -9.73
CA GLY A 89 -4.72 35.92 -11.12
C GLY A 89 -3.33 35.65 -11.69
N GLN A 90 -2.36 35.28 -10.85
CA GLN A 90 -1.01 34.93 -11.30
C GLN A 90 -1.01 33.63 -12.12
N GLU A 91 -0.20 33.61 -13.19
CA GLU A 91 0.15 32.38 -13.88
C GLU A 91 1.27 31.65 -13.14
N VAL A 92 1.06 30.37 -12.86
CA VAL A 92 1.93 29.53 -12.03
C VAL A 92 2.24 28.22 -12.73
N LEU A 93 3.48 27.75 -12.57
CA LEU A 93 3.89 26.42 -12.98
C LEU A 93 3.58 25.42 -11.87
N VAL A 94 2.73 24.45 -12.14
CA VAL A 94 2.43 23.33 -11.23
C VAL A 94 3.34 22.17 -11.58
N LYS A 95 3.99 21.56 -10.59
CA LYS A 95 4.81 20.35 -10.76
C LYS A 95 4.32 19.25 -9.84
N VAL A 96 4.17 18.03 -10.35
CA VAL A 96 3.79 16.87 -9.53
C VAL A 96 5.02 16.20 -8.93
N ASP A 97 4.90 15.69 -7.70
CA ASP A 97 5.81 14.67 -7.19
C ASP A 97 5.65 13.39 -8.03
N TRP A 98 6.52 13.23 -9.03
CA TRP A 98 6.39 12.17 -10.01
C TRP A 98 6.61 10.78 -9.40
N GLU A 99 7.49 10.63 -8.41
CA GLU A 99 7.70 9.33 -7.77
C GLU A 99 6.44 8.85 -7.07
N ARG A 100 5.78 9.74 -6.33
CA ARG A 100 4.49 9.47 -5.69
C ARG A 100 3.40 9.18 -6.72
N ARG A 101 3.26 10.04 -7.73
CA ARG A 101 2.25 9.89 -8.78
C ARG A 101 2.39 8.54 -9.50
N PHE A 102 3.60 8.19 -9.90
CA PHE A 102 3.84 6.96 -10.65
C PHE A 102 3.62 5.72 -9.78
N ASP A 103 4.03 5.75 -8.50
CA ASP A 103 3.69 4.70 -7.54
C ASP A 103 2.16 4.50 -7.42
N HIS A 104 1.40 5.59 -7.28
CA HIS A 104 -0.06 5.52 -7.20
C HIS A 104 -0.68 4.95 -8.48
N MET A 105 -0.23 5.39 -9.66
CA MET A 105 -0.68 4.86 -10.95
C MET A 105 -0.42 3.35 -11.06
N GLN A 106 0.75 2.89 -10.57
CA GLN A 106 1.10 1.47 -10.54
C GLN A 106 0.16 0.68 -9.62
N GLN A 107 -0.05 1.16 -8.38
CA GLN A 107 -0.92 0.45 -7.44
C GLN A 107 -2.37 0.42 -7.92
N HIS A 108 -2.87 1.53 -8.46
CA HIS A 108 -4.26 1.64 -8.91
C HIS A 108 -4.50 0.78 -10.15
N SER A 109 -3.64 0.86 -11.16
CA SER A 109 -3.79 0.02 -12.36
C SER A 109 -3.61 -1.47 -12.04
N GLY A 110 -2.71 -1.79 -11.10
CA GLY A 110 -2.56 -3.15 -10.59
C GLY A 110 -3.83 -3.65 -9.89
N GLN A 111 -4.51 -2.80 -9.12
CA GLN A 111 -5.81 -3.14 -8.54
C GLN A 111 -6.84 -3.49 -9.61
N HIS A 112 -6.98 -2.69 -10.67
CA HIS A 112 -7.95 -2.97 -11.74
C HIS A 112 -7.67 -4.31 -12.42
N LEU A 113 -6.41 -4.57 -12.75
CA LEU A 113 -5.98 -5.83 -13.37
C LEU A 113 -6.27 -7.04 -12.48
N ILE A 114 -5.90 -6.98 -11.20
CA ILE A 114 -6.15 -8.08 -10.24
C ILE A 114 -7.65 -8.30 -10.07
N THR A 115 -8.42 -7.23 -9.91
CA THR A 115 -9.87 -7.32 -9.73
C THR A 115 -10.56 -7.95 -10.95
N ALA A 116 -10.20 -7.55 -12.16
CA ALA A 116 -10.75 -8.11 -13.38
C ALA A 116 -10.51 -9.63 -13.47
N LEU A 117 -9.26 -10.05 -13.26
CA LEU A 117 -8.87 -11.44 -13.37
C LEU A 117 -9.44 -12.30 -12.23
N ALA A 118 -9.50 -11.77 -11.00
CA ALA A 118 -10.10 -12.48 -9.88
C ALA A 118 -11.61 -12.74 -10.10
N ASP A 119 -12.33 -11.80 -10.72
CA ASP A 119 -13.74 -11.99 -11.08
C ASP A 119 -13.88 -12.98 -12.23
N VAL A 120 -13.14 -12.82 -13.32
CA VAL A 120 -13.23 -13.70 -14.50
C VAL A 120 -12.83 -15.15 -14.18
N MET A 121 -11.74 -15.36 -13.43
CA MET A 121 -11.21 -16.70 -13.17
C MET A 121 -11.99 -17.43 -12.08
N PHE A 122 -12.47 -16.70 -11.06
CA PHE A 122 -12.98 -17.33 -9.83
C PHE A 122 -14.32 -16.77 -9.34
N GLY A 123 -14.88 -15.75 -10.00
CA GLY A 123 -16.10 -15.06 -9.57
C GLY A 123 -15.92 -14.19 -8.33
N TYR A 124 -14.67 -13.81 -8.00
CA TYR A 124 -14.36 -13.02 -6.80
C TYR A 124 -14.56 -11.54 -7.05
N LYS A 125 -15.78 -11.06 -6.80
CA LYS A 125 -16.14 -9.64 -6.93
C LYS A 125 -15.43 -8.77 -5.89
N THR A 126 -14.95 -7.60 -6.31
CA THR A 126 -14.32 -6.63 -5.41
C THR A 126 -15.34 -5.74 -4.71
N THR A 127 -15.33 -5.72 -3.37
CA THR A 127 -16.27 -4.95 -2.54
C THR A 127 -15.68 -3.65 -2.00
N SER A 128 -14.37 -3.60 -1.78
CA SER A 128 -13.63 -2.37 -1.47
C SER A 128 -12.15 -2.55 -1.81
N TRP A 129 -11.40 -1.46 -1.83
CA TRP A 129 -9.94 -1.52 -1.91
C TRP A 129 -9.35 -0.33 -1.16
N ASP A 130 -8.08 -0.45 -0.82
CA ASP A 130 -7.31 0.58 -0.12
C ASP A 130 -5.90 0.66 -0.71
N LEU A 131 -5.48 1.87 -1.10
CA LEU A 131 -4.11 2.16 -1.50
C LEU A 131 -3.35 2.67 -0.26
N GLY A 132 -2.87 1.73 0.54
CA GLY A 132 -2.08 2.04 1.72
C GLY A 132 -0.67 2.54 1.38
N ARG A 133 -0.01 3.16 2.36
CA ARG A 133 1.34 3.75 2.19
C ARG A 133 2.43 2.73 1.82
N GLN A 134 2.33 1.51 2.34
CA GLN A 134 3.34 0.45 2.14
C GLN A 134 2.80 -0.70 1.31
N ARG A 135 1.54 -1.08 1.54
CA ARG A 135 0.85 -2.19 0.88
C ARG A 135 -0.54 -1.76 0.46
N SER A 136 -1.03 -2.34 -0.63
CA SER A 136 -2.39 -2.12 -1.13
C SER A 136 -3.25 -3.35 -0.86
N THR A 137 -4.54 -3.15 -0.66
CA THR A 137 -5.48 -4.22 -0.28
C THR A 137 -6.72 -4.20 -1.17
N ILE A 138 -7.17 -5.36 -1.62
CA ILE A 138 -8.44 -5.56 -2.35
C ILE A 138 -9.32 -6.47 -1.49
N GLU A 139 -10.49 -5.98 -1.07
CA GLU A 139 -11.48 -6.82 -0.40
C GLU A 139 -12.32 -7.53 -1.45
N LEU A 140 -12.25 -8.86 -1.45
CA LEU A 140 -12.95 -9.76 -2.35
C LEU A 140 -14.12 -10.43 -1.63
N ASP A 141 -15.24 -10.58 -2.32
CA ASP A 141 -16.47 -11.20 -1.83
C ASP A 141 -16.38 -12.73 -1.80
N THR A 142 -15.42 -13.22 -1.03
CA THR A 142 -15.17 -14.64 -0.80
C THR A 142 -14.69 -14.86 0.63
N ASN A 143 -15.03 -16.01 1.21
CA ASN A 143 -14.63 -16.39 2.57
C ASN A 143 -13.19 -16.87 2.67
N SER A 144 -12.59 -17.28 1.55
CA SER A 144 -11.23 -17.81 1.47
C SER A 144 -10.73 -17.83 0.02
N ILE A 145 -9.41 -17.85 -0.13
CA ILE A 145 -8.72 -18.05 -1.41
C ILE A 145 -7.69 -19.15 -1.18
N LYS A 146 -7.73 -20.21 -1.98
CA LYS A 146 -6.77 -21.32 -1.85
C LYS A 146 -5.37 -20.84 -2.30
N PRO A 147 -4.28 -21.33 -1.69
CA PRO A 147 -2.92 -20.96 -2.10
C PRO A 147 -2.65 -21.15 -3.60
N ALA A 148 -3.17 -22.23 -4.20
CA ALA A 148 -3.04 -22.49 -5.63
C ALA A 148 -3.73 -21.42 -6.50
N GLN A 149 -4.93 -20.97 -6.12
CA GLN A 149 -5.65 -19.91 -6.84
C GLN A 149 -4.93 -18.56 -6.72
N LEU A 150 -4.33 -18.30 -5.55
CA LEU A 150 -3.53 -17.09 -5.34
C LEU A 150 -2.30 -17.07 -6.26
N GLN A 151 -1.60 -18.20 -6.37
CA GLN A 151 -0.46 -18.33 -7.27
C GLN A 151 -0.87 -18.20 -8.74
N GLU A 152 -1.93 -18.91 -9.14
CA GLU A 152 -2.47 -18.85 -10.51
C GLU A 152 -2.88 -17.41 -10.89
N LEU A 153 -3.53 -16.68 -9.98
CA LEU A 153 -3.88 -15.28 -10.18
C LEU A 153 -2.63 -14.41 -10.37
N GLU A 154 -1.61 -14.58 -9.52
CA GLU A 154 -0.35 -13.84 -9.63
C GLU A 154 0.35 -14.10 -10.99
N ASP A 155 0.36 -15.36 -11.44
CA ASP A 155 1.01 -15.76 -12.68
C ASP A 155 0.32 -15.12 -13.89
N VAL A 156 -1.02 -15.19 -13.97
CA VAL A 156 -1.81 -14.61 -15.06
C VAL A 156 -1.74 -13.08 -15.04
N VAL A 157 -1.79 -12.45 -13.87
CA VAL A 157 -1.60 -10.98 -13.74
C VAL A 157 -0.26 -10.56 -14.34
N ASN A 158 0.82 -11.24 -13.98
CA ASN A 158 2.15 -10.90 -14.49
C ASN A 158 2.34 -11.30 -15.96
N GLU A 159 1.62 -12.30 -16.46
CA GLU A 159 1.56 -12.60 -17.90
C GLU A 159 0.95 -11.43 -18.69
N LYS A 160 -0.18 -10.87 -18.23
CA LYS A 160 -0.81 -9.70 -18.86
C LYS A 160 0.10 -8.46 -18.83
N ILE A 161 0.88 -8.29 -17.76
CA ILE A 161 1.91 -7.24 -17.69
C ILE A 161 2.97 -7.44 -18.77
N ARG A 162 3.52 -8.65 -18.91
CA ARG A 162 4.54 -8.97 -19.92
C ARG A 162 4.02 -8.90 -21.36
N ALA A 163 2.72 -9.12 -21.55
CA ALA A 163 2.05 -8.97 -22.83
C ALA A 163 1.92 -7.50 -23.29
N HIS A 164 2.34 -6.53 -22.47
CA HIS A 164 2.37 -5.10 -22.84
C HIS A 164 0.99 -4.58 -23.29
N ILE A 165 -0.06 -4.96 -22.56
CA ILE A 165 -1.44 -4.58 -22.91
C ILE A 165 -1.67 -3.09 -22.65
N SER A 166 -2.33 -2.41 -23.59
CA SER A 166 -2.65 -0.99 -23.52
C SER A 166 -3.69 -0.70 -22.44
N VAL A 167 -3.56 0.46 -21.80
CA VAL A 167 -4.55 0.98 -20.86
C VAL A 167 -5.01 2.34 -21.36
N ASN A 168 -6.26 2.40 -21.82
CA ASN A 168 -6.83 3.54 -22.50
C ASN A 168 -7.78 4.30 -21.56
N VAL A 169 -7.74 5.64 -21.67
CA VAL A 169 -8.70 6.52 -20.99
C VAL A 169 -9.74 6.98 -22.00
N GLN A 170 -11.01 6.68 -21.74
CA GLN A 170 -12.13 7.13 -22.54
C GLN A 170 -13.00 8.09 -21.75
N LEU A 171 -13.47 9.16 -22.40
CA LEU A 171 -14.44 10.09 -21.85
C LEU A 171 -15.71 9.98 -22.68
N LEU A 172 -16.74 9.35 -22.12
CA LEU A 172 -18.01 9.11 -22.79
C LEU A 172 -19.10 10.04 -22.23
N SER A 173 -20.10 10.35 -23.04
CA SER A 173 -21.33 10.98 -22.55
C SER A 173 -22.13 9.99 -21.70
N ILE A 174 -22.97 10.50 -20.78
CA ILE A 174 -23.88 9.67 -19.98
C ILE A 174 -24.77 8.78 -20.85
N ASP A 175 -25.25 9.31 -21.98
CA ASP A 175 -26.16 8.62 -22.89
C ASP A 175 -25.45 7.66 -23.87
N ASP A 176 -24.14 7.45 -23.72
CA ASP A 176 -23.39 6.56 -24.60
C ASP A 176 -23.72 5.09 -24.28
N PRO A 177 -24.20 4.29 -25.25
CA PRO A 177 -24.54 2.88 -25.02
C PRO A 177 -23.38 2.01 -24.51
N ALA A 178 -22.13 2.44 -24.72
CA ALA A 178 -20.97 1.73 -24.18
C ALA A 178 -20.90 1.80 -22.64
N VAL A 179 -21.53 2.79 -22.01
CA VAL A 179 -21.59 2.94 -20.54
C VAL A 179 -22.29 1.76 -19.88
N GLU A 180 -23.33 1.18 -20.52
CA GLU A 180 -24.07 0.04 -19.97
C GLU A 180 -23.23 -1.24 -19.88
N LYS A 181 -22.16 -1.34 -20.68
CA LYS A 181 -21.29 -2.52 -20.76
C LYS A 181 -20.10 -2.43 -19.80
N VAL A 182 -19.95 -1.32 -19.09
CA VAL A 182 -18.79 -1.01 -18.26
C VAL A 182 -19.09 -1.41 -16.82
N ARG A 183 -18.11 -2.04 -16.16
CA ARG A 183 -18.23 -2.39 -14.75
C ARG A 183 -18.21 -1.11 -13.91
N SER A 184 -19.27 -0.92 -13.12
CA SER A 184 -19.51 0.30 -12.35
C SER A 184 -20.04 0.00 -10.96
N ARG A 185 -19.78 0.92 -10.02
CA ARG A 185 -20.42 0.96 -8.69
C ARG A 185 -21.59 1.94 -8.63
N GLY A 186 -22.01 2.47 -9.79
CA GLY A 186 -22.99 3.54 -9.91
C GLY A 186 -22.34 4.93 -9.97
N LEU A 187 -23.07 5.88 -10.55
CA LEU A 187 -22.75 7.30 -10.50
C LEU A 187 -23.51 7.94 -9.33
N PRO A 188 -22.93 8.92 -8.63
CA PRO A 188 -23.70 9.80 -7.75
C PRO A 188 -24.83 10.50 -8.52
N ASP A 189 -25.97 10.74 -7.86
CA ASP A 189 -27.15 11.40 -8.45
C ASP A 189 -26.86 12.83 -8.95
N ASP A 190 -25.80 13.47 -8.44
CA ASP A 190 -25.34 14.81 -8.79
C ASP A 190 -24.19 14.82 -9.82
N HIS A 191 -23.93 13.69 -10.50
CA HIS A 191 -22.85 13.60 -11.47
C HIS A 191 -23.09 14.51 -12.69
N ALA A 192 -22.25 15.54 -12.84
CA ALA A 192 -22.24 16.44 -13.99
C ALA A 192 -20.95 16.29 -14.82
N GLY A 193 -21.11 15.88 -16.07
CA GLY A 193 -20.04 15.80 -17.07
C GLY A 193 -19.85 14.40 -17.67
N PRO A 194 -18.79 14.21 -18.48
CA PRO A 194 -18.52 12.93 -19.12
C PRO A 194 -18.06 11.88 -18.12
N ILE A 195 -18.47 10.64 -18.37
CA ILE A 195 -18.06 9.45 -17.63
C ILE A 195 -16.66 9.06 -18.07
N ARG A 196 -15.75 8.93 -17.10
CA ARG A 196 -14.38 8.48 -17.35
C ARG A 196 -14.27 6.97 -17.18
N ILE A 197 -13.84 6.31 -18.25
CA ILE A 197 -13.65 4.86 -18.31
C ILE A 197 -12.17 4.57 -18.50
N ILE A 198 -11.70 3.60 -17.75
CA ILE A 198 -10.39 2.98 -17.90
C ILE A 198 -10.61 1.63 -18.55
N ASP A 199 -10.07 1.49 -19.76
CA ASP A 199 -10.14 0.29 -20.57
C ASP A 199 -8.77 -0.37 -20.60
N ILE A 200 -8.65 -1.52 -19.95
CA ILE A 200 -7.51 -2.42 -20.09
C ILE A 200 -7.86 -3.35 -21.25
N GLU A 201 -7.21 -3.13 -22.39
CA GLU A 201 -7.60 -3.72 -23.66
C GLU A 201 -7.74 -5.25 -23.59
N GLY A 202 -8.94 -5.74 -23.90
CA GLY A 202 -9.25 -7.18 -23.89
C GLY A 202 -9.29 -7.84 -22.49
N VAL A 203 -9.27 -7.04 -21.41
CA VAL A 203 -9.33 -7.53 -20.02
C VAL A 203 -10.53 -6.97 -19.28
N ASP A 204 -10.66 -5.64 -19.16
CA ASP A 204 -11.72 -5.02 -18.37
C ASP A 204 -11.90 -3.54 -18.72
N ALA A 205 -13.14 -3.05 -18.64
CA ALA A 205 -13.48 -1.65 -18.79
C ALA A 205 -14.24 -1.19 -17.54
N ASN A 206 -13.73 -0.16 -16.87
CA ASN A 206 -14.25 0.33 -15.59
C ASN A 206 -14.46 1.82 -15.54
N MET A 207 -15.54 2.23 -14.87
CA MET A 207 -15.69 3.62 -14.45
C MET A 207 -14.72 3.93 -13.31
N CYS A 208 -13.72 4.78 -13.57
CA CYS A 208 -12.74 5.18 -12.57
C CYS A 208 -12.25 6.61 -12.79
N CYS A 209 -12.12 7.35 -11.69
CA CYS A 209 -11.61 8.72 -11.70
C CYS A 209 -10.11 8.82 -11.40
N GLY A 210 -9.44 7.76 -10.94
CA GLY A 210 -8.03 7.79 -10.55
C GLY A 210 -7.05 7.90 -11.70
N THR A 211 -5.76 8.04 -11.39
CA THR A 211 -4.70 8.07 -12.40
C THR A 211 -4.20 6.65 -12.69
N HIS A 212 -3.89 6.38 -13.96
CA HIS A 212 -3.53 5.04 -14.42
C HIS A 212 -2.29 5.09 -15.30
N VAL A 213 -1.55 3.99 -15.31
CA VAL A 213 -0.50 3.80 -16.32
C VAL A 213 -1.15 3.66 -17.70
N SER A 214 -0.43 4.02 -18.76
CA SER A 214 -0.91 3.89 -20.15
C SER A 214 -0.69 2.49 -20.75
N ASN A 215 0.07 1.65 -20.07
CA ASN A 215 0.38 0.29 -20.49
C ASN A 215 0.69 -0.57 -19.26
N LEU A 216 0.23 -1.83 -19.25
CA LEU A 216 0.46 -2.74 -18.12
C LEU A 216 1.94 -3.00 -17.86
N SER A 217 2.82 -2.93 -18.88
CA SER A 217 4.26 -3.09 -18.69
C SER A 217 4.88 -2.07 -17.72
N HIS A 218 4.26 -0.89 -17.57
CA HIS A 218 4.70 0.11 -16.59
C HIS A 218 4.45 -0.31 -15.15
N LEU A 219 3.62 -1.34 -14.91
CA LEU A 219 3.50 -1.99 -13.59
C LEU A 219 4.76 -2.77 -13.22
N GLN A 220 5.58 -3.16 -14.21
CA GLN A 220 6.79 -3.99 -14.10
C GLN A 220 6.51 -5.41 -13.58
N VAL A 221 6.00 -5.51 -12.36
CA VAL A 221 5.68 -6.75 -11.66
C VAL A 221 4.61 -6.48 -10.61
N ILE A 222 3.77 -7.47 -10.34
CA ILE A 222 2.87 -7.50 -9.19
C ILE A 222 3.24 -8.69 -8.32
N LYS A 223 3.27 -8.47 -7.00
CA LYS A 223 3.41 -9.53 -6.00
C LYS A 223 2.20 -9.55 -5.08
N LEU A 224 1.57 -10.71 -4.95
CA LEU A 224 0.53 -11.00 -3.98
C LEU A 224 1.19 -11.52 -2.70
N LEU A 225 1.02 -10.78 -1.60
CA LEU A 225 1.68 -11.11 -0.32
C LEU A 225 0.90 -12.11 0.52
N GLY A 226 -0.37 -12.36 0.18
CA GLY A 226 -1.27 -13.24 0.91
C GLY A 226 -2.61 -12.59 1.19
N ILE A 227 -3.34 -13.18 2.14
CA ILE A 227 -4.68 -12.77 2.49
C ILE A 227 -4.82 -12.48 3.99
N GLU A 228 -5.65 -11.50 4.31
CA GLU A 228 -6.11 -11.20 5.67
C GLU A 228 -7.64 -11.36 5.75
N LYS A 229 -8.18 -11.55 6.95
CA LYS A 229 -9.63 -11.65 7.16
C LYS A 229 -10.29 -10.28 6.93
N GLY A 230 -11.23 -10.22 5.99
CA GLY A 230 -12.03 -9.03 5.71
C GLY A 230 -13.29 -8.93 6.57
N LYS A 231 -14.16 -7.95 6.27
CA LYS A 231 -15.42 -7.75 7.01
C LYS A 231 -16.49 -8.74 6.53
N LYS A 232 -17.36 -9.22 7.43
CA LYS A 232 -18.54 -10.03 7.09
C LYS A 232 -18.24 -11.23 6.15
N ASN A 233 -17.29 -12.08 6.53
CA ASN A 233 -16.86 -13.26 5.74
C ASN A 233 -16.25 -12.96 4.36
N LYS A 234 -15.62 -11.80 4.22
CA LYS A 234 -14.84 -11.41 3.03
C LYS A 234 -13.35 -11.62 3.26
N THR A 235 -12.56 -11.50 2.18
CA THR A 235 -11.12 -11.71 2.21
C THR A 235 -10.39 -10.48 1.68
N ASN A 236 -9.38 -10.02 2.41
CA ASN A 236 -8.50 -8.92 2.01
C ASN A 236 -7.25 -9.50 1.33
N LEU A 237 -7.15 -9.37 0.01
CA LEU A 237 -5.97 -9.70 -0.76
C LEU A 237 -4.96 -8.56 -0.69
N ILE A 238 -3.73 -8.83 -0.24
CA ILE A 238 -2.66 -7.85 -0.12
C ILE A 238 -1.74 -7.96 -1.32
N PHE A 239 -1.44 -6.83 -1.96
CA PHE A 239 -0.53 -6.80 -3.10
C PHE A 239 0.41 -5.59 -3.11
N LEU A 240 1.46 -5.71 -3.91
CA LEU A 240 2.41 -4.65 -4.28
C LEU A 240 2.54 -4.64 -5.80
N ALA A 241 2.66 -3.46 -6.39
CA ALA A 241 3.01 -3.28 -7.81
C ALA A 241 4.28 -2.43 -7.98
N GLY A 242 5.02 -2.70 -9.06
CA GLY A 242 6.13 -1.86 -9.52
C GLY A 242 7.25 -1.66 -8.51
N ASN A 243 7.64 -0.40 -8.30
CA ASN A 243 8.79 -0.07 -7.44
C ASN A 243 8.63 -0.54 -5.99
N ARG A 244 7.39 -0.76 -5.51
CA ARG A 244 7.17 -1.36 -4.18
C ARG A 244 7.66 -2.80 -4.10
N VAL A 245 7.52 -3.58 -5.18
CA VAL A 245 8.03 -4.95 -5.25
C VAL A 245 9.55 -4.94 -5.25
N LEU A 246 10.19 -4.02 -5.99
CA LEU A 246 11.66 -3.88 -5.99
C LEU A 246 12.20 -3.51 -4.60
N LYS A 247 11.55 -2.55 -3.92
CA LYS A 247 11.89 -2.19 -2.53
C LYS A 247 11.70 -3.36 -1.56
N TYR A 248 10.65 -4.15 -1.75
CA TYR A 248 10.40 -5.36 -0.97
C TYR A 248 11.48 -6.42 -1.21
N ALA A 249 11.84 -6.68 -2.47
CA ALA A 249 12.88 -7.63 -2.84
C ALA A 249 14.25 -7.24 -2.26
N GLU A 250 14.63 -5.97 -2.36
CA GLU A 250 15.89 -5.47 -1.77
C GLU A 250 15.90 -5.63 -0.25
N LYS A 251 14.80 -5.32 0.43
CA LYS A 251 14.68 -5.51 1.88
C LYS A 251 14.81 -6.98 2.28
N SER A 252 14.16 -7.88 1.52
CA SER A 252 14.24 -9.33 1.75
C SER A 252 15.67 -9.83 1.54
N TYR A 253 16.31 -9.43 0.44
CA TYR A 253 17.70 -9.80 0.14
C TYR A 253 18.70 -9.27 1.18
N SER A 254 18.53 -8.02 1.62
CA SER A 254 19.35 -7.44 2.69
C SER A 254 19.19 -8.20 4.02
N THR A 255 17.97 -8.63 4.33
CA THR A 255 17.68 -9.46 5.51
C THR A 255 18.34 -10.83 5.39
N GLU A 256 18.23 -11.49 4.23
CA GLU A 256 18.87 -12.77 3.95
C GLU A 256 20.40 -12.69 4.07
N ARG A 257 21.02 -11.64 3.51
CA ARG A 257 22.47 -11.40 3.67
C ARG A 257 22.87 -11.22 5.13
N SER A 258 22.03 -10.58 5.92
CA SER A 258 22.26 -10.43 7.36
C SER A 258 22.20 -11.80 8.06
N LEU A 259 21.24 -12.66 7.68
CA LEU A 259 21.14 -14.03 8.19
C LEU A 259 22.34 -14.90 7.80
N VAL A 260 22.87 -14.78 6.56
CA VAL A 260 24.11 -15.46 6.16
C VAL A 260 25.26 -15.10 7.12
N SER A 261 25.39 -13.82 7.47
CA SER A 261 26.43 -13.38 8.41
C SER A 261 26.21 -13.90 9.83
N LEU A 262 24.97 -13.98 10.31
CA LEU A 262 24.63 -14.44 11.67
C LEU A 262 24.74 -15.96 11.81
N LEU A 263 24.22 -16.71 10.85
CA LEU A 263 24.13 -18.17 10.88
C LEU A 263 25.38 -18.85 10.32
N LYS A 264 26.25 -18.11 9.62
CA LYS A 264 27.45 -18.63 8.96
C LYS A 264 27.15 -19.75 7.97
N THR A 265 26.01 -19.68 7.30
CA THR A 265 25.62 -20.59 6.22
C THR A 265 24.86 -19.87 5.10
N GLY A 266 24.77 -20.50 3.93
CA GLY A 266 24.04 -20.02 2.77
C GLY A 266 22.51 -20.01 2.96
N PRO A 267 21.77 -19.24 2.13
CA PRO A 267 20.32 -19.05 2.27
C PRO A 267 19.49 -20.34 2.36
N ASP A 268 19.81 -21.32 1.51
CA ASP A 268 19.07 -22.58 1.46
C ASP A 268 19.14 -23.39 2.76
N GLU A 269 20.15 -23.15 3.58
CA GLU A 269 20.38 -23.82 4.87
C GLU A 269 19.90 -23.00 6.08
N HIS A 270 19.38 -21.78 5.89
CA HIS A 270 19.00 -20.90 7.01
C HIS A 270 17.97 -21.55 7.92
N VAL A 271 16.97 -22.23 7.36
CA VAL A 271 15.92 -22.91 8.13
C VAL A 271 16.50 -24.02 8.99
N GLU A 272 17.33 -24.89 8.40
CA GLU A 272 17.98 -25.98 9.12
C GLU A 272 18.91 -25.46 10.23
N ALA A 273 19.69 -24.42 9.94
CA ALA A 273 20.57 -23.79 10.92
C ALA A 273 19.79 -23.21 12.11
N VAL A 274 18.65 -22.56 11.87
CA VAL A 274 17.77 -22.05 12.92
C VAL A 274 17.15 -23.20 13.73
N GLU A 275 16.70 -24.28 13.10
CA GLU A 275 16.18 -25.45 13.83
C GLU A 275 17.23 -26.08 14.73
N LYS A 276 18.48 -26.22 14.23
CA LYS A 276 19.61 -26.75 14.99
C LYS A 276 19.95 -25.83 16.18
N LEU A 277 19.91 -24.52 15.97
CA LEU A 277 20.11 -23.53 17.04
C LEU A 277 19.01 -23.67 18.11
N GLN A 278 17.74 -23.76 17.72
CA GLN A 278 16.63 -23.93 18.66
C GLN A 278 16.72 -25.25 19.45
N LYS A 279 17.08 -26.35 18.79
CA LYS A 279 17.33 -27.66 19.45
C LYS A 279 18.47 -27.55 20.46
N SER A 280 19.55 -26.88 20.09
CA SER A 280 20.72 -26.65 20.96
C SER A 280 20.35 -25.79 22.19
N VAL A 281 19.59 -24.71 22.00
CA VAL A 281 19.11 -23.85 23.11
C VAL A 281 18.27 -24.65 24.10
N LYS A 282 17.33 -25.47 23.62
CA LYS A 282 16.50 -26.33 24.50
C LYS A 282 17.35 -27.34 25.27
N LEU A 283 18.35 -27.95 24.63
CA LEU A 283 19.26 -28.89 25.28
C LEU A 283 20.10 -28.20 26.36
N LEU A 284 20.69 -27.04 26.05
CA LEU A 284 21.48 -26.25 27.00
C LEU A 284 20.66 -25.83 28.22
N GLN A 285 19.40 -25.41 28.03
CA GLN A 285 18.50 -25.10 29.14
C GLN A 285 18.25 -26.31 30.05
N LYS A 286 18.02 -27.50 29.47
CA LYS A 286 17.85 -28.74 30.24
C LYS A 286 19.11 -29.10 31.02
N THR A 287 20.28 -28.99 30.40
CA THR A 287 21.56 -29.27 31.05
C THR A 287 21.84 -28.27 32.18
N ASN A 288 21.57 -26.99 31.98
CA ASN A 288 21.74 -25.96 33.01
C ASN A 288 20.89 -26.24 34.25
N LEU A 289 19.61 -26.61 34.06
CA LEU A 289 18.76 -27.02 35.18
C LEU A 289 19.28 -28.26 35.92
N SER A 290 19.88 -29.21 35.21
CA SER A 290 20.52 -30.37 35.83
C SER A 290 21.73 -29.95 36.68
N LEU A 291 22.63 -29.15 36.09
CA LEU A 291 23.83 -28.68 36.78
C LEU A 291 23.48 -27.84 38.02
N LEU A 292 22.46 -26.97 37.94
CA LEU A 292 21.98 -26.21 39.10
C LEU A 292 21.45 -27.13 40.21
N ARG A 293 20.79 -28.24 39.88
CA ARG A 293 20.36 -29.25 40.86
C ARG A 293 21.56 -29.96 41.49
N ASP A 294 22.53 -30.37 40.68
CA ASP A 294 23.74 -31.04 41.17
C ASP A 294 24.55 -30.13 42.10
N VAL A 295 24.71 -28.84 41.72
CA VAL A 295 25.32 -27.81 42.56
C VAL A 295 24.54 -27.61 43.86
N ALA A 296 23.21 -27.56 43.83
CA ALA A 296 22.40 -27.44 45.04
C ALA A 296 22.59 -28.63 45.98
N ILE A 297 22.66 -29.86 45.44
CA ILE A 297 22.92 -31.08 46.20
C ILE A 297 24.31 -31.03 46.85
N LEU A 298 25.35 -30.73 46.07
CA LEU A 298 26.73 -30.63 46.57
C LEU A 298 26.87 -29.52 47.62
N THR A 299 26.21 -28.38 47.42
CA THR A 299 26.19 -27.28 48.38
C THR A 299 25.55 -27.72 49.70
N ALA A 300 24.41 -28.43 49.63
CA ALA A 300 23.76 -28.97 50.82
C ALA A 300 24.61 -30.04 51.53
N GLN A 301 25.34 -30.88 50.78
CA GLN A 301 26.27 -31.87 51.35
C GLN A 301 27.47 -31.21 52.03
N ASN A 302 28.11 -30.23 51.39
CA ASN A 302 29.22 -29.49 51.98
C ASN A 302 28.78 -28.76 53.25
N PHE A 303 27.64 -28.08 53.22
CA PHE A 303 27.06 -27.47 54.42
C PHE A 303 26.80 -28.50 55.52
N LYS A 304 26.33 -29.71 55.15
CA LYS A 304 26.12 -30.80 56.12
C LYS A 304 27.43 -31.32 56.71
N ASN A 305 28.51 -31.32 55.96
CA ASN A 305 29.79 -31.88 56.38
C ASN A 305 30.72 -30.84 57.04
N ASP A 306 30.36 -29.56 57.02
CA ASP A 306 31.12 -28.49 57.68
C ASP A 306 31.04 -28.62 59.22
N PRO A 307 32.17 -28.87 59.91
CA PRO A 307 32.21 -29.00 61.37
C PRO A 307 31.84 -27.71 62.11
N GLN A 308 31.93 -26.55 61.46
CA GLN A 308 31.65 -25.23 62.05
C GLN A 308 30.25 -24.67 61.70
N ARG A 309 29.38 -25.48 61.08
CA ARG A 309 28.07 -25.04 60.53
C ARG A 309 27.04 -24.45 61.52
N GLY A 310 27.32 -24.45 62.82
CA GLY A 310 26.40 -23.99 63.87
C GLY A 310 25.11 -24.83 63.99
N ASN A 311 24.21 -24.41 64.90
CA ASN A 311 22.87 -25.00 65.01
C ASN A 311 21.95 -24.41 63.93
N PHE A 312 21.25 -25.24 63.16
CA PHE A 312 20.23 -24.77 62.22
C PHE A 312 18.90 -25.50 62.44
N PHE A 313 17.82 -24.81 62.10
CA PHE A 313 16.45 -25.33 62.18
C PHE A 313 15.89 -25.40 60.76
N SER A 314 15.48 -26.59 60.30
CA SER A 314 14.75 -26.72 59.04
C SER A 314 13.26 -26.58 59.29
N PHE A 315 12.59 -25.69 58.56
CA PHE A 315 11.14 -25.75 58.42
C PHE A 315 10.79 -26.96 57.55
N HIS A 316 10.32 -28.04 58.15
CA HIS A 316 9.62 -29.09 57.42
C HIS A 316 8.25 -28.54 57.01
N LYS A 317 8.01 -28.43 55.71
CA LYS A 317 6.70 -28.13 55.12
C LYS A 317 6.25 -29.34 54.33
#